data_AF-A0A3D2JE81-F1
#
_entry.id   AF-A0A3D2JE81-F1
#
_cell.length_a   1.000
_cell.length_b   1.000
_cell.length_c   1.000
_cell.angle_alpha   90.00
_cell.angle_beta   90.00
_cell.angle_gamma   90.00
#
_symmetry.space_group_name_H-M   'P 1'
#
loop_
_entity.id
_entity.type
_entity.pdbx_description
1 polymer ?
#
loop_
_entity_poly.entity_id
_entity_poly.type
_entity_poly.pdbx_seq_one_letter_code
_entity_poly.pdbx_strand_id
1 'polypeptide(L)'
;DKLFEQGVSFDEQHADWMIANKYRLPQAWHNVARTIDLLLIFPTEYPAVPPVGFYLKEDIPLKVNAHLYRRAYHEACDDPLTQGWIWYCVYVNPGGWQPAPVQRFGDWRKGDNLWTYF
;
A
#
# COMPACT_ATOMS: atom_id res chain seq x y z
N ASP A 1 -1.44 -19.41 -13.93
CA ASP A 1 -1.66 -17.95 -13.75
C ASP A 1 -1.11 -17.51 -12.40
N LYS A 2 -0.04 -16.72 -12.41
CA LYS A 2 0.43 -16.08 -11.18
C LYS A 2 -0.45 -14.85 -10.97
N LEU A 3 -1.22 -14.83 -9.88
CA LEU A 3 -2.08 -13.70 -9.52
C LEU A 3 -1.27 -12.42 -9.20
N PHE A 4 0.00 -12.59 -8.83
CA PHE A 4 0.95 -11.51 -8.53
C PHE A 4 2.13 -11.57 -9.50
N GLU A 5 2.51 -10.43 -10.06
CA GLU A 5 3.63 -10.30 -10.99
C GLU A 5 4.98 -10.47 -10.26
N GLN A 6 5.06 -10.14 -8.96
CA GLN A 6 6.27 -10.20 -8.14
C GLN A 6 6.00 -10.72 -6.71
N GLY A 7 7.07 -10.89 -5.92
CA GLY A 7 7.04 -11.47 -4.58
C GLY A 7 6.22 -10.63 -3.61
N VAL A 8 4.94 -10.96 -3.46
CA VAL A 8 4.03 -10.37 -2.49
C VAL A 8 3.89 -11.31 -1.29
N SER A 9 3.97 -10.75 -0.08
CA SER A 9 3.56 -11.44 1.15
C SER A 9 2.20 -10.87 1.55
N PHE A 10 1.25 -11.68 1.98
CA PHE A 10 -0.09 -11.18 2.29
C PHE A 10 -0.81 -12.01 3.33
N ASP A 11 -1.88 -11.44 3.90
CA ASP A 11 -2.78 -12.17 4.79
C ASP A 11 -3.66 -13.15 4.01
N GLU A 12 -3.32 -14.43 4.05
CA GLU A 12 -4.12 -15.49 3.43
C GLU A 12 -5.46 -15.75 4.14
N GLN A 13 -5.62 -15.30 5.39
CA GLN A 13 -6.82 -15.57 6.19
C GLN A 13 -7.90 -14.51 5.99
N HIS A 14 -7.54 -13.24 6.16
CA HIS A 14 -8.50 -12.14 6.15
C HIS A 14 -8.35 -11.21 4.94
N ALA A 15 -7.21 -11.28 4.24
CA ALA A 15 -6.88 -10.37 3.13
C ALA A 15 -6.91 -8.89 3.56
N ASP A 16 -6.51 -8.60 4.80
CA ASP A 16 -6.50 -7.24 5.35
C ASP A 16 -5.22 -6.47 5.03
N TRP A 17 -4.14 -7.16 4.66
CA TRP A 17 -2.87 -6.52 4.34
C TRP A 17 -2.07 -7.28 3.29
N MET A 18 -1.20 -6.54 2.62
CA MET A 18 -0.16 -7.09 1.74
C MET A 18 1.13 -6.30 1.82
N ILE A 19 2.25 -6.97 1.57
CA ILE A 19 3.57 -6.40 1.42
C ILE A 19 4.03 -6.68 -0.01
N ALA A 20 4.18 -5.62 -0.79
CA ALA A 20 4.89 -5.66 -2.06
C ALA A 20 6.39 -5.64 -1.76
N ASN A 21 7.02 -6.82 -1.73
CA ASN A 21 8.45 -6.91 -1.42
C ASN A 21 9.26 -6.35 -2.59
N LYS A 22 10.32 -5.60 -2.29
CA LYS A 22 11.18 -4.95 -3.31
C LYS A 22 10.42 -4.06 -4.31
N TYR A 23 9.34 -3.41 -3.87
CA TYR A 23 8.64 -2.38 -4.63
C TYR A 23 9.62 -1.36 -5.21
N ARG A 24 9.51 -1.09 -6.52
CA ARG A 24 10.39 -0.15 -7.23
C ARG A 24 10.00 1.28 -6.90
N LEU A 25 10.92 1.99 -6.26
CA LEU A 25 10.69 3.38 -5.90
C LEU A 25 10.76 4.31 -7.13
N PRO A 26 10.03 5.43 -7.13
CA PRO A 26 10.17 6.46 -8.15
C PRO A 26 11.60 7.01 -8.23
N GLN A 27 12.00 7.51 -9.39
CA GLN A 27 13.36 8.01 -9.63
C GLN A 27 13.83 9.07 -8.61
N ALA A 28 12.90 9.90 -8.11
CA ALA A 28 13.18 10.92 -7.10
C ALA A 28 13.75 10.35 -5.77
N TRP A 29 13.55 9.05 -5.50
CA TRP A 29 14.00 8.37 -4.29
C TRP A 29 15.27 7.52 -4.52
N HIS A 30 15.78 7.44 -5.75
CA HIS A 30 16.89 6.54 -6.10
C HIS A 30 18.23 6.94 -5.47
N ASN A 31 18.36 8.18 -4.97
CA ASN A 31 19.48 8.62 -4.14
C ASN A 31 19.46 8.02 -2.72
N VAL A 32 18.31 7.47 -2.29
CA VAL A 32 18.13 6.77 -1.02
C VAL A 32 18.09 5.26 -1.23
N ALA A 33 17.15 4.78 -2.04
CA ALA A 33 16.98 3.37 -2.36
C ALA A 33 16.29 3.20 -3.71
N ARG A 34 16.59 2.10 -4.41
CA ARG A 34 15.90 1.75 -5.68
C ARG A 34 14.66 0.90 -5.46
N THR A 35 14.67 0.09 -4.41
CA THR A 35 13.58 -0.80 -4.05
C THR A 35 13.40 -0.80 -2.55
N ILE A 36 12.17 -1.04 -2.09
CA ILE A 36 11.85 -1.19 -0.66
C ILE A 36 10.64 -2.10 -0.48
N ASP A 37 10.44 -2.65 0.70
CA ASP A 37 9.17 -3.29 1.04
C ASP A 37 8.11 -2.22 1.29
N LEU A 38 6.97 -2.36 0.62
CA LEU A 38 5.81 -1.47 0.74
C LEU A 38 4.66 -2.27 1.35
N LEU A 39 4.20 -1.86 2.53
CA LEU A 39 3.06 -2.45 3.22
C LEU A 39 1.80 -1.64 2.92
N LEU A 40 0.76 -2.34 2.48
CA LEU A 40 -0.61 -1.86 2.34
C LEU A 40 -1.46 -2.54 3.42
N ILE A 41 -2.25 -1.75 4.11
CA ILE A 41 -3.35 -2.22 4.95
C ILE A 41 -4.63 -1.75 4.29
N PHE A 42 -5.55 -2.67 4.03
CA PHE A 42 -6.80 -2.41 3.35
C PHE A 42 -7.89 -2.05 4.36
N PRO A 43 -8.76 -1.08 4.04
CA PRO A 43 -9.96 -0.86 4.83
C PRO A 43 -10.93 -2.04 4.67
N THR A 44 -11.82 -2.24 5.64
CA THR A 44 -12.85 -3.29 5.59
C THR A 44 -13.72 -3.20 4.33
N GLU A 45 -13.98 -1.99 3.84
CA GLU A 45 -14.80 -1.74 2.65
C GLU A 45 -14.02 -1.90 1.34
N TYR A 46 -12.76 -2.35 1.37
CA TYR A 46 -11.96 -2.52 0.17
C TYR A 46 -12.58 -3.56 -0.80
N PRO A 47 -12.58 -3.32 -2.13
CA PRO A 47 -12.01 -2.18 -2.85
C PRO A 47 -12.95 -0.98 -2.99
N ALA A 48 -14.17 -0.98 -2.44
CA ALA A 48 -15.11 0.13 -2.60
C ALA A 48 -14.55 1.47 -2.10
N VAL A 49 -13.71 1.43 -1.06
CA VAL A 49 -12.94 2.57 -0.54
C VAL A 49 -11.44 2.30 -0.76
N PRO A 50 -10.65 3.26 -1.31
CA PRO A 50 -9.21 3.10 -1.43
C PRO A 50 -8.51 3.16 -0.07
N PRO A 51 -7.32 2.56 0.09
CA PRO A 51 -6.47 2.84 1.24
C PRO A 51 -6.12 4.33 1.33
N VAL A 52 -6.06 4.84 2.55
CA VAL A 52 -5.74 6.26 2.84
C VAL A 52 -4.22 6.54 2.88
N GLY A 53 -3.42 5.53 2.57
CA GLY A 53 -1.95 5.62 2.56
C GLY A 53 -1.29 4.25 2.53
N PHE A 54 0.02 4.26 2.77
CA PHE A 54 0.86 3.06 2.78
C PHE A 54 2.01 3.21 3.79
N TYR A 55 2.72 2.12 4.05
CA TYR A 55 3.87 2.12 4.94
C TYR A 55 5.15 1.68 4.21
N LEU A 56 6.26 2.34 4.52
CA LEU A 56 7.60 1.98 4.07
C LEU A 56 8.48 1.64 5.28
N LYS A 57 9.50 0.80 5.10
CA LYS A 57 10.45 0.50 6.19
C LYS A 57 11.24 1.74 6.63
N GLU A 58 11.54 1.80 7.94
CA GLU A 58 12.24 2.91 8.61
C GLU A 58 13.72 3.06 8.20
N ASP A 59 14.27 2.08 7.47
CA ASP A 59 15.64 2.11 6.95
C ASP A 59 15.88 3.18 5.86
N ILE A 60 14.83 3.84 5.37
CA ILE A 60 14.96 5.05 4.55
C ILE A 60 15.45 6.22 5.41
N PRO A 61 16.63 6.82 5.12
CA PRO A 61 17.05 8.06 5.74
C PRO A 61 15.97 9.15 5.66
N LEU A 62 15.47 9.51 6.84
CA LEU A 62 14.39 10.46 7.15
C LEU A 62 14.54 11.86 6.52
N LYS A 63 15.65 12.16 5.86
CA LYS A 63 15.98 13.48 5.29
C LYS A 63 15.17 13.87 4.05
N VAL A 64 14.42 12.94 3.43
CA VAL A 64 13.67 13.26 2.20
C VAL A 64 12.31 13.92 2.48
N ASN A 65 11.72 13.74 3.66
CA ASN A 65 10.40 14.33 3.98
C ASN A 65 10.34 14.86 5.41
N ALA A 66 10.16 16.18 5.55
CA ALA A 66 9.97 16.87 6.84
C ALA A 66 8.61 16.60 7.53
N HIS A 67 7.83 15.64 7.02
CA HIS A 67 6.50 15.24 7.52
C HIS A 67 6.53 13.88 8.23
N LEU A 68 7.60 13.59 8.99
CA LEU A 68 7.62 12.41 9.85
C LEU A 68 6.77 12.68 11.09
N TYR A 69 5.56 12.15 11.08
CA TYR A 69 4.80 11.95 12.30
C TYR A 69 4.92 10.47 12.64
N ARG A 70 5.36 10.14 13.85
CA ARG A 70 5.35 8.74 14.37
C ARG A 70 3.93 8.31 14.73
N ARG A 71 2.99 8.54 13.82
CA ARG A 71 1.58 8.28 13.98
C ARG A 71 0.95 8.10 12.62
N ALA A 72 0.02 7.16 12.51
CA ALA A 72 -0.84 7.03 11.37
C ALA A 72 -1.96 8.10 11.44
N TYR A 73 -2.46 8.52 10.28
CA TYR A 73 -3.53 9.51 10.17
C TYR A 73 -4.75 8.91 9.50
N HIS A 74 -5.90 9.57 9.64
CA HIS A 74 -7.14 9.17 8.99
C HIS A 74 -7.58 7.75 9.38
N GLU A 75 -7.46 7.43 10.68
CA GLU A 75 -7.82 6.12 11.25
C GLU A 75 -7.01 4.93 10.70
N ALA A 76 -5.88 5.21 10.02
CA ALA A 76 -4.95 4.18 9.62
C ALA A 76 -4.32 3.48 10.84
N CYS A 77 -3.92 2.22 10.64
CA CYS A 77 -3.42 1.35 11.70
C CYS A 77 -2.06 1.85 12.27
N ASP A 78 -1.96 1.99 13.59
CA ASP A 78 -0.70 2.39 14.23
C ASP A 78 0.24 1.19 14.50
N ASP A 79 -0.25 -0.05 14.44
CA ASP A 79 0.51 -1.25 14.79
C ASP A 79 1.82 -1.42 14.00
N PRO A 80 1.87 -1.17 12.66
CA PRO A 80 3.10 -1.28 11.90
C PRO A 80 4.20 -0.34 12.40
N LEU A 81 3.85 0.80 13.00
CA LEU A 81 4.83 1.78 13.49
C LEU A 81 5.71 1.19 14.58
N THR A 82 5.19 0.25 15.37
CA THR A 82 5.95 -0.47 16.40
C THR A 82 6.94 -1.49 15.83
N GLN A 83 6.84 -1.79 14.53
CA GLN A 83 7.63 -2.80 13.82
C GLN A 83 8.60 -2.17 12.78
N GLY A 84 8.93 -0.89 12.99
CA GLY A 84 9.87 -0.15 12.13
C GLY A 84 9.29 0.19 10.76
N TRP A 85 7.98 0.42 10.69
CA TRP A 85 7.33 0.98 9.50
C TRP A 85 7.02 2.46 9.70
N ILE A 86 7.07 3.24 8.62
CA ILE A 86 6.74 4.66 8.58
C ILE A 86 5.50 4.83 7.70
N TRP A 87 4.51 5.55 8.22
CA TRP A 87 3.27 5.89 7.51
C TRP A 87 3.45 7.03 6.50
N TYR A 88 2.86 6.87 5.31
CA TYR A 88 2.76 7.87 4.27
C TYR A 88 1.30 8.02 3.83
N CYS A 89 0.74 9.23 4.01
CA CYS A 89 -0.62 9.54 3.59
C CYS A 89 -0.71 9.61 2.06
N VAL A 90 -1.82 9.12 1.50
CA VAL A 90 -2.18 9.27 0.09
C VAL A 90 -3.47 10.05 -0.02
N TYR A 91 -3.48 11.03 -0.92
CA TYR A 91 -4.69 11.73 -1.30
C TYR A 91 -5.14 11.26 -2.68
N VAL A 92 -6.33 10.66 -2.74
CA VAL A 92 -6.97 10.31 -4.01
C VAL A 92 -7.98 11.39 -4.37
N ASN A 93 -7.81 11.99 -5.55
CA ASN A 93 -8.74 13.01 -6.04
C ASN A 93 -10.15 12.41 -6.21
N PRO A 94 -11.22 13.21 -6.05
CA PRO A 94 -12.58 12.77 -6.33
C PRO A 94 -12.72 12.13 -7.73
N GLY A 95 -13.26 10.91 -7.79
CA GLY A 95 -13.39 10.14 -9.03
C GLY A 95 -12.10 9.49 -9.54
N GLY A 96 -10.97 9.70 -8.86
CA GLY A 96 -9.68 9.10 -9.19
C GLY A 96 -9.55 7.63 -8.79
N TRP A 97 -10.42 7.14 -7.90
CA TRP A 97 -10.58 5.72 -7.60
C TRP A 97 -11.88 5.21 -8.20
N GLN A 98 -11.79 4.19 -9.03
CA GLN A 98 -12.91 3.53 -9.70
C GLN A 98 -12.89 2.06 -9.29
N PRO A 99 -13.51 1.70 -8.16
CA PRO A 99 -13.30 0.42 -7.51
C PRO A 99 -13.69 -0.75 -8.42
N ALA A 100 -12.87 -1.80 -8.42
CA ALA A 100 -13.23 -3.03 -9.11
C ALA A 100 -14.56 -3.58 -8.55
N PRO A 101 -15.56 -3.88 -9.40
CA PRO A 101 -16.77 -4.53 -8.92
C PRO A 101 -16.42 -5.92 -8.39
N VAL A 102 -16.97 -6.33 -7.24
CA VAL A 102 -16.73 -7.68 -6.67
C VAL A 102 -18.04 -8.46 -6.65
N GLN A 103 -18.66 -8.61 -7.83
CA GLN A 103 -19.95 -9.29 -7.98
C GLN A 103 -19.79 -10.70 -8.55
N ARG A 104 -18.83 -10.89 -9.47
CA ARG A 104 -18.57 -12.17 -10.14
C ARG A 104 -17.07 -12.45 -10.18
N PHE A 105 -16.72 -13.72 -10.32
CA PHE A 105 -15.34 -14.12 -10.55
C PHE A 105 -14.75 -13.40 -11.77
N GLY A 106 -13.58 -12.80 -11.62
CA GLY A 106 -12.91 -12.02 -12.66
C GLY A 106 -13.27 -10.54 -12.73
N ASP A 107 -14.29 -10.07 -11.99
CA ASP A 107 -14.64 -8.64 -11.98
C ASP A 107 -13.56 -7.76 -11.33
N TRP A 108 -12.69 -8.37 -10.50
CA TRP A 108 -11.50 -7.74 -9.93
C TRP A 108 -10.55 -7.13 -10.98
N ARG A 109 -10.68 -7.49 -12.26
CA ARG A 109 -9.91 -6.95 -13.39
C ARG A 109 -10.52 -5.69 -14.03
N LYS A 110 -11.75 -5.33 -13.65
CA LYS A 110 -12.57 -4.32 -14.34
C LYS A 110 -12.57 -2.94 -13.67
N GLY A 111 -11.72 -2.75 -12.68
CA GLY A 111 -11.54 -1.48 -12.00
C GLY A 111 -10.31 -1.53 -11.10
N ASP A 112 -10.19 -0.55 -10.22
CA ASP A 112 -9.06 -0.38 -9.34
C ASP A 112 -9.06 -1.43 -8.23
N ASN A 113 -7.97 -2.21 -8.20
CA ASN A 113 -7.66 -3.17 -7.15
C ASN A 113 -6.14 -3.41 -7.07
N LEU A 114 -5.53 -2.91 -6.00
CA LEU A 114 -4.11 -2.99 -5.67
C LEU A 114 -3.59 -4.41 -5.47
N TRP A 115 -4.44 -5.39 -5.17
CA TRP A 115 -4.03 -6.80 -5.12
C TRP A 115 -3.39 -7.30 -6.42
N THR A 116 -3.62 -6.59 -7.53
CA THR A 116 -3.21 -7.05 -8.86
C THR A 116 -2.12 -6.19 -9.50
N TYR A 117 -1.66 -5.15 -8.80
CA TYR A 117 -0.70 -4.18 -9.34
C TYR A 117 0.77 -4.59 -9.19
N PHE A 118 1.08 -5.65 -8.44
CA PHE A 118 2.44 -6.01 -8.01
C PHE A 118 2.85 -7.39 -8.47
#